data_AF-A0A6B3W1E5-F1
#
_entry.id   AF-A0A6B3W1E5-F1
#
_cell.length_a   1.000
_cell.length_b   1.000
_cell.length_c   1.000
_cell.angle_alpha   90.00
_cell.angle_beta   90.00
_cell.angle_gamma   90.00
#
_symmetry.space_group_name_H-M   'P 1'
#
loop_
_entity.id
_entity.type
_entity.pdbx_description
1 polymer ?
#
loop_
_entity_poly.entity_id
_entity_poly.type
_entity_poly.pdbx_seq_one_letter_code
_entity_poly.pdbx_strand_id
1 'polypeptide(L)'
;MENIEKNILALTIVILTVYTLLKIVLNRDTGIDRYLLLSLYIIVLSLGLLRPDQQHFGETGLYNWNPIGFLSDIKGDTGSLIVMVINLIILMPMYFLLTYTNVFKTFITRLIAFEVFAFLIEFLQAQLNVGVFDLADIFLYNIGFFVGYFISLPFLKLLNRRSLKYHL
;
A
#
# COMPACT_ATOMS: atom_id res chain seq x y z
N MET A 1 24.86 13.52 4.10
CA MET A 1 25.05 12.04 4.02
C MET A 1 23.73 11.29 3.99
N GLU A 2 22.68 11.78 4.68
CA GLU A 2 21.33 11.17 4.73
C GLU A 2 20.66 10.91 3.36
N ASN A 3 20.95 11.73 2.34
CA ASN A 3 20.32 11.61 1.02
C ASN A 3 20.88 10.43 0.18
N ILE A 4 22.15 10.04 0.40
CA ILE A 4 22.78 8.97 -0.37
C ILE A 4 22.25 7.60 0.09
N GLU A 5 22.14 7.38 1.39
CA GLU A 5 21.63 6.13 1.97
C GLU A 5 20.16 5.88 1.58
N LYS A 6 19.32 6.92 1.65
CA LYS A 6 17.92 6.87 1.18
C LYS A 6 17.82 6.51 -0.30
N ASN A 7 18.67 7.10 -1.14
CA ASN A 7 18.71 6.80 -2.57
C ASN A 7 19.17 5.37 -2.86
N ILE A 8 20.17 4.86 -2.14
CA ILE A 8 20.65 3.48 -2.28
C ILE A 8 19.57 2.48 -1.87
N LEU A 9 18.87 2.73 -0.76
CA LEU A 9 17.77 1.89 -0.30
C LEU A 9 16.63 1.87 -1.33
N ALA A 10 16.20 3.04 -1.80
CA ALA A 10 15.15 3.15 -2.81
C ALA A 10 15.53 2.42 -4.10
N LEU A 11 16.77 2.58 -4.58
CA LEU A 11 17.27 1.90 -5.76
C LEU A 11 17.28 0.38 -5.58
N THR A 12 17.69 -0.10 -4.40
CA THR A 12 17.69 -1.53 -4.07
C THR A 12 16.28 -2.11 -4.08
N ILE A 13 15.31 -1.41 -3.48
CA ILE A 13 13.91 -1.81 -3.50
C ILE A 13 13.38 -1.86 -4.94
N VAL A 14 13.68 -0.86 -5.77
CA VAL A 14 13.25 -0.82 -7.18
C VAL A 14 13.84 -1.98 -7.95
N ILE A 15 15.15 -2.25 -7.81
CA ILE A 15 15.81 -3.36 -8.50
C ILE A 15 15.18 -4.71 -8.09
N LEU A 16 15.01 -4.96 -6.79
CA LEU A 16 14.41 -6.20 -6.30
C LEU A 16 12.96 -6.36 -6.74
N THR A 17 12.20 -5.27 -6.77
CA THR A 17 10.80 -5.25 -7.23
C THR A 17 10.72 -5.57 -8.72
N VAL A 18 11.52 -4.89 -9.56
CA VAL A 18 11.56 -5.15 -11.01
C VAL A 18 12.01 -6.59 -11.28
N TYR A 19 13.03 -7.06 -10.57
CA TYR A 19 13.52 -8.43 -10.70
C TYR A 19 12.44 -9.48 -10.36
N THR A 20 11.74 -9.31 -9.24
CA THR A 20 10.65 -10.22 -8.85
C THR A 20 9.47 -10.14 -9.80
N LEU A 21 9.07 -8.95 -10.26
CA LEU A 21 8.04 -8.78 -11.28
C LEU A 21 8.41 -9.47 -12.61
N LEU A 22 9.67 -9.37 -13.04
CA LEU A 22 10.15 -10.09 -14.21
C LEU A 22 10.06 -11.62 -14.02
N LYS A 23 10.44 -12.14 -12.85
CA LYS A 23 10.26 -13.58 -12.54
C LYS A 23 8.80 -14.00 -12.61
N ILE A 24 7.86 -13.17 -12.12
CA ILE A 24 6.42 -13.42 -12.21
C ILE A 24 5.95 -13.46 -13.68
N VAL A 25 6.35 -12.48 -14.48
CA VAL A 25 6.00 -12.40 -15.91
C VAL A 25 6.55 -13.61 -16.69
N LEU A 26 7.78 -14.01 -16.38
CA LEU A 26 8.48 -15.17 -16.95
C LEU A 26 8.06 -16.51 -16.32
N ASN A 27 7.12 -16.49 -15.37
CA ASN A 27 6.59 -17.68 -14.69
C ASN A 27 7.69 -18.54 -14.03
N ARG A 28 8.69 -17.87 -13.46
CA ARG A 28 9.80 -18.45 -12.67
C ARG A 28 9.79 -17.98 -11.22
N ASP A 29 8.68 -17.40 -10.76
CA ASP A 29 8.52 -17.00 -9.38
C ASP A 29 8.40 -18.22 -8.46
N THR A 30 8.94 -18.08 -7.27
CA THR A 30 8.82 -19.03 -6.16
C THR A 30 7.98 -18.39 -5.06
N GLY A 31 7.49 -19.19 -4.10
CA GLY A 31 6.77 -18.65 -2.94
C GLY A 31 7.56 -17.54 -2.21
N ILE A 32 8.89 -17.70 -2.11
CA ILE A 32 9.78 -16.72 -1.47
C ILE A 32 9.75 -15.38 -2.22
N ASP A 33 9.76 -15.39 -3.56
CA ASP A 33 9.70 -14.15 -4.36
C ASP A 33 8.40 -13.37 -4.09
N ARG A 34 7.29 -14.09 -3.84
CA ARG A 34 5.99 -13.48 -3.53
C ARG A 34 6.01 -12.81 -2.16
N TYR A 35 6.52 -13.50 -1.14
CA TYR A 35 6.68 -12.93 0.20
C TYR A 35 7.64 -11.75 0.20
N LEU A 36 8.77 -11.86 -0.51
CA LEU A 36 9.74 -10.78 -0.66
C LEU A 36 9.09 -9.53 -1.27
N LEU A 37 8.32 -9.69 -2.34
CA LEU A 37 7.62 -8.57 -2.99
C LEU A 37 6.62 -7.90 -2.05
N LEU A 38 5.82 -8.68 -1.31
CA LEU A 38 4.89 -8.15 -0.31
C LEU A 38 5.62 -7.42 0.83
N SER A 39 6.69 -7.99 1.36
CA SER A 39 7.49 -7.38 2.42
C SER A 39 8.12 -6.06 1.98
N LEU A 40 8.74 -6.03 0.79
CA LEU A 40 9.30 -4.79 0.21
C LEU A 40 8.21 -3.73 0.04
N TYR A 41 7.03 -4.13 -0.43
CA TYR A 41 5.91 -3.22 -0.59
C TYR A 41 5.40 -2.65 0.76
N ILE A 42 5.25 -3.49 1.79
CA ILE A 42 4.89 -3.03 3.14
C ILE A 42 5.92 -2.05 3.70
N ILE A 43 7.22 -2.30 3.48
CA ILE A 43 8.29 -1.39 3.88
C ILE A 43 8.15 -0.05 3.17
N VAL A 44 7.94 -0.05 1.85
CA VAL A 44 7.74 1.19 1.07
C VAL A 44 6.52 1.95 1.54
N LEU A 45 5.39 1.27 1.77
CA LEU A 45 4.19 1.90 2.30
C LEU A 45 4.42 2.50 3.68
N SER A 46 5.08 1.76 4.57
CA SER A 46 5.36 2.25 5.93
C SER A 46 6.24 3.49 5.88
N LEU A 47 7.30 3.50 5.06
CA LEU A 47 8.18 4.66 4.90
C LEU A 47 7.51 5.84 4.19
N GLY A 48 6.63 5.56 3.22
CA GLY A 48 5.93 6.57 2.44
C GLY A 48 4.79 7.25 3.22
N LEU A 49 4.04 6.46 3.98
CA LEU A 49 2.90 6.93 4.76
C LEU A 49 3.34 7.50 6.12
N LEU A 50 4.39 6.98 6.77
CA LEU A 50 4.92 7.57 8.03
C LEU A 50 5.79 8.82 7.79
N ARG A 51 5.52 9.56 6.72
CA ARG A 51 6.23 10.80 6.41
C ARG A 51 5.73 11.92 7.35
N PRO A 52 6.63 12.78 7.88
CA PRO A 52 6.22 13.96 8.61
C PRO A 52 5.32 14.86 7.76
N ASP A 53 4.11 15.08 8.22
CA ASP A 53 3.19 16.03 7.63
C ASP A 53 3.69 17.46 7.89
N GLN A 54 4.19 18.10 6.82
CA GLN A 54 4.68 19.47 6.88
C GLN A 54 3.54 20.50 7.00
N GLN A 55 2.31 20.14 6.62
CA GLN A 55 1.16 21.05 6.69
C GLN A 55 0.61 21.13 8.13
N HIS A 56 0.67 20.05 8.91
CA HIS A 56 0.13 19.98 10.28
C HIS A 56 1.22 19.89 11.36
N PHE A 57 2.42 20.45 11.13
CA PHE A 57 3.59 20.34 12.02
C PHE A 57 3.37 20.83 13.48
N GLY A 58 2.23 21.46 13.80
CA GLY A 58 1.78 21.85 15.14
C GLY A 58 0.48 21.19 15.64
N GLU A 59 -0.15 20.35 14.83
CA GLU A 59 -1.37 19.58 15.12
C GLU A 59 -1.10 18.06 15.17
N THR A 60 0.17 17.66 15.14
CA THR A 60 0.60 16.26 15.19
C THR A 60 0.20 15.59 16.52
N GLY A 61 -0.21 14.31 16.44
CA GLY A 61 -0.68 13.55 17.61
C GLY A 61 -2.17 13.72 17.93
N LEU A 62 -2.93 14.43 17.08
CA LEU A 62 -4.39 14.54 17.17
C LEU A 62 -5.11 13.38 16.47
N TYR A 63 -6.41 13.25 16.77
CA TYR A 63 -7.30 12.26 16.18
C TYR A 63 -8.43 12.98 15.44
N ASN A 64 -8.47 12.83 14.11
CA ASN A 64 -9.57 13.30 13.27
C ASN A 64 -10.56 12.15 13.03
N TRP A 65 -11.75 12.29 13.61
CA TRP A 65 -12.80 11.28 13.52
C TRP A 65 -13.77 11.52 12.35
N ASN A 66 -13.50 12.48 11.46
CA ASN A 66 -14.37 12.79 10.34
C ASN A 66 -14.08 11.89 9.12
N PRO A 67 -14.92 10.89 8.80
CA PRO A 67 -14.69 9.98 7.66
C PRO A 67 -14.67 10.66 6.29
N ILE A 68 -15.19 11.89 6.19
CA ILE A 68 -15.37 12.62 4.93
C ILE A 68 -14.56 13.93 4.96
N GLY A 69 -13.61 14.07 5.88
CA GLY A 69 -12.74 15.25 6.01
C GLY A 69 -12.02 15.63 4.71
N PHE A 70 -11.61 14.62 3.93
CA PHE A 70 -10.95 14.81 2.64
C PHE A 70 -11.75 15.68 1.64
N LEU A 71 -13.09 15.70 1.69
CA LEU A 71 -13.90 16.54 0.78
C LEU A 71 -13.78 18.03 1.07
N SER A 72 -13.55 18.41 2.33
CA SER A 72 -13.27 19.80 2.70
C SER A 72 -11.88 20.22 2.21
N ASP A 73 -10.89 19.35 2.34
CA ASP A 73 -9.49 19.67 2.04
C ASP A 73 -9.26 19.86 0.54
N ILE A 74 -9.92 19.04 -0.29
CA ILE A 74 -9.87 19.15 -1.76
C ILE A 74 -10.44 20.48 -2.28
N LYS A 75 -11.40 21.08 -1.56
CA LYS A 75 -11.97 22.37 -1.96
C LYS A 75 -11.04 23.55 -1.69
N GLY A 76 -10.06 23.38 -0.81
CA GLY A 76 -9.16 24.43 -0.35
C GLY A 76 -7.79 24.44 -1.03
N ASP A 77 -7.25 23.28 -1.42
CA ASP A 77 -5.87 23.16 -1.92
C ASP A 77 -5.72 22.06 -2.99
N THR A 78 -5.06 22.40 -4.11
CA THR A 78 -4.71 21.43 -5.17
C THR A 78 -3.62 20.45 -4.71
N GLY A 79 -2.79 20.83 -3.74
CA GLY A 79 -1.79 19.96 -3.11
C GLY A 79 -2.44 18.75 -2.43
N SER A 80 -3.50 18.99 -1.65
CA SER A 80 -4.25 17.95 -0.94
C SER A 80 -4.91 16.94 -1.89
N LEU A 81 -5.40 17.38 -3.05
CA LEU A 81 -5.93 16.49 -4.09
C LEU A 81 -4.84 15.54 -4.61
N ILE A 82 -3.63 16.06 -4.86
CA ILE A 82 -2.51 15.24 -5.36
C ILE A 82 -2.13 14.19 -4.32
N VAL A 83 -2.01 14.57 -3.05
CA VAL A 83 -1.68 13.63 -1.95
C VAL A 83 -2.76 12.55 -1.84
N MET A 84 -4.04 12.91 -1.86
CA MET A 84 -5.14 11.95 -1.84
C MET A 84 -5.04 10.94 -3.00
N VAL A 85 -4.81 11.41 -4.22
CA VAL A 85 -4.69 10.54 -5.40
C VAL A 85 -3.49 9.60 -5.27
N ILE A 86 -2.37 10.07 -4.75
CA ILE A 86 -1.18 9.25 -4.49
C ILE A 86 -1.51 8.17 -3.44
N ASN A 87 -2.14 8.53 -2.32
CA ASN A 87 -2.53 7.60 -1.25
C ASN A 87 -3.50 6.53 -1.77
N LEU A 88 -4.42 6.89 -2.65
CA LEU A 88 -5.32 5.92 -3.29
C LEU A 88 -4.55 4.96 -4.21
N ILE A 89 -3.74 5.50 -5.12
CA ILE A 89 -3.00 4.69 -6.11
C ILE A 89 -2.00 3.76 -5.44
N ILE A 90 -1.27 4.25 -4.43
CA ILE A 90 -0.21 3.49 -3.79
C ILE A 90 -0.73 2.24 -3.07
N LEU A 91 -2.00 2.22 -2.65
CA LEU A 91 -2.64 1.10 -1.95
C LEU A 91 -3.36 0.10 -2.86
N MET A 92 -3.62 0.46 -4.12
CA MET A 92 -4.27 -0.44 -5.09
C MET A 92 -3.55 -1.80 -5.28
N PRO A 93 -2.20 -1.87 -5.31
CA PRO A 93 -1.50 -3.15 -5.43
C PRO A 93 -1.72 -4.11 -4.26
N MET A 94 -2.14 -3.63 -3.09
CA MET A 94 -2.20 -4.40 -1.86
C MET A 94 -3.08 -5.65 -1.97
N TYR A 95 -4.28 -5.54 -2.55
CA TYR A 95 -5.15 -6.70 -2.73
C TYR A 95 -4.51 -7.78 -3.63
N PHE A 96 -3.89 -7.37 -4.73
CA PHE A 96 -3.19 -8.28 -5.63
C PHE A 96 -2.07 -9.02 -4.90
N LEU A 97 -1.24 -8.29 -4.13
CA LEU A 97 -0.11 -8.87 -3.41
C LEU A 97 -0.56 -9.84 -2.31
N LEU A 98 -1.57 -9.48 -1.51
CA LEU A 98 -2.14 -10.37 -0.49
C LEU A 98 -2.78 -11.63 -1.09
N THR A 99 -3.35 -11.51 -2.30
CA THR A 99 -3.92 -12.66 -3.01
C THR A 99 -2.83 -13.54 -3.61
N TYR A 100 -1.83 -12.94 -4.25
CA TYR A 100 -0.79 -13.64 -4.99
C TYR A 100 0.18 -14.39 -4.07
N THR A 101 0.52 -13.79 -2.92
CA THR A 101 1.30 -14.46 -1.86
C THR A 101 0.56 -15.62 -1.20
N ASN A 102 -0.75 -15.71 -1.38
CA ASN A 102 -1.61 -16.75 -0.80
C ASN A 102 -1.52 -16.86 0.74
N VAL A 103 -1.14 -15.76 1.42
CA VAL A 103 -1.10 -15.69 2.90
C VAL A 103 -2.50 -15.87 3.48
N PHE A 104 -3.47 -15.19 2.86
CA PHE A 104 -4.86 -15.15 3.30
C PHE A 104 -5.75 -15.75 2.21
N LYS A 105 -6.55 -16.75 2.59
CA LYS A 105 -7.30 -17.58 1.62
C LYS A 105 -8.58 -16.92 1.13
N THR A 106 -9.24 -16.11 1.96
CA THR A 106 -10.53 -15.48 1.62
C THR A 106 -10.40 -13.98 1.47
N PHE A 107 -11.32 -13.39 0.71
CA PHE A 107 -11.44 -11.94 0.59
C PHE A 107 -11.53 -11.27 1.97
N ILE A 108 -12.36 -11.80 2.87
CA ILE A 108 -12.56 -11.27 4.22
C ILE A 108 -11.25 -11.29 5.02
N THR A 109 -10.48 -12.38 4.98
CA THR A 109 -9.19 -12.43 5.69
C THR A 109 -8.17 -11.42 5.15
N ARG A 110 -8.21 -11.14 3.84
CA ARG A 110 -7.35 -10.10 3.22
C ARG A 110 -7.80 -8.70 3.61
N LEU A 111 -9.11 -8.46 3.63
CA LEU A 111 -9.68 -7.19 4.07
C LEU A 111 -9.33 -6.91 5.53
N ILE A 112 -9.51 -7.89 6.43
CA ILE A 112 -9.13 -7.74 7.84
C ILE A 112 -7.63 -7.42 7.99
N ALA A 113 -6.76 -8.14 7.27
CA ALA A 113 -5.33 -7.87 7.32
C ALA A 113 -4.97 -6.46 6.81
N PHE A 114 -5.66 -6.01 5.77
CA PHE A 114 -5.52 -4.65 5.24
C PHE A 114 -6.00 -3.59 6.24
N GLU A 115 -7.16 -3.78 6.86
CA GLU A 115 -7.71 -2.88 7.88
C GLU A 115 -6.77 -2.78 9.07
N VAL A 116 -6.27 -3.90 9.58
CA VAL A 116 -5.28 -3.92 10.67
C VAL A 116 -4.04 -3.12 10.27
N PHE A 117 -3.57 -3.26 9.03
CA PHE A 117 -2.44 -2.49 8.52
C PHE A 117 -2.75 -0.99 8.44
N ALA A 118 -3.88 -0.60 7.85
CA ALA A 118 -4.32 0.80 7.72
C ALA A 118 -4.42 1.48 9.09
N PHE A 119 -5.13 0.86 10.03
CA PHE A 119 -5.25 1.36 11.41
C PHE A 119 -3.90 1.46 12.11
N LEU A 120 -3.01 0.48 11.91
CA LEU A 120 -1.67 0.51 12.51
C LEU A 120 -0.84 1.67 11.96
N ILE A 121 -0.92 1.96 10.67
CA ILE A 121 -0.19 3.09 10.06
C ILE A 121 -0.66 4.41 10.64
N GLU A 122 -1.97 4.68 10.63
CA GLU A 122 -2.55 5.92 11.20
C GLU A 122 -2.23 6.04 12.69
N PHE A 123 -2.30 4.92 13.43
CA PHE A 123 -1.95 4.89 14.83
C PHE A 123 -0.47 5.24 15.04
N LEU A 124 0.43 4.68 14.25
CA LEU A 124 1.86 4.99 14.31
C LEU A 124 2.15 6.44 13.91
N GLN A 125 1.44 7.00 12.92
CA GLN A 125 1.58 8.40 12.54
C GLN A 125 1.27 9.34 13.72
N ALA A 126 0.16 9.08 14.42
CA ALA A 126 -0.23 9.84 15.60
C ALA A 126 0.74 9.64 16.78
N GLN A 127 1.17 8.41 17.07
CA GLN A 127 2.08 8.14 18.19
C GLN A 127 3.49 8.71 17.98
N LEU A 128 3.98 8.72 16.73
CA LEU A 128 5.28 9.27 16.39
C LEU A 128 5.24 10.79 16.16
N ASN A 129 4.07 11.42 16.31
CA ASN A 129 3.83 12.83 16.01
C ASN A 129 4.31 13.23 14.60
N VAL A 130 4.20 12.30 13.64
CA VAL A 130 4.53 12.55 12.24
C VAL A 130 3.28 12.85 11.41
N GLY A 131 2.08 12.68 11.98
CA GLY A 131 0.81 13.00 11.36
C GLY A 131 -0.35 13.01 12.37
N VAL A 132 -1.55 13.06 11.83
CA VAL A 132 -2.83 12.97 12.55
C VAL A 132 -3.41 11.59 12.27
N PHE A 133 -4.05 10.97 13.26
CA PHE A 133 -4.85 9.78 12.98
C PHE A 133 -6.10 10.23 12.23
N ASP A 134 -6.20 9.96 10.92
CA ASP A 134 -7.34 10.43 10.13
C ASP A 134 -8.22 9.28 9.62
N LEU A 135 -9.48 9.29 10.07
CA LEU A 135 -10.48 8.33 9.64
C LEU A 135 -10.87 8.53 8.16
N ALA A 136 -10.73 9.74 7.62
CA ALA A 136 -10.86 9.99 6.18
C ALA A 136 -9.79 9.25 5.36
N ASP A 137 -8.56 9.17 5.86
CA ASP A 137 -7.49 8.42 5.19
C ASP A 137 -7.77 6.91 5.22
N ILE A 138 -8.23 6.37 6.36
CA ILE A 138 -8.67 4.96 6.44
C ILE A 138 -9.79 4.66 5.42
N PHE A 139 -10.72 5.59 5.24
CA PHE A 139 -11.79 5.44 4.25
C PHE A 139 -11.24 5.47 2.81
N LEU A 140 -10.31 6.38 2.51
CA LEU A 140 -9.64 6.45 1.21
C LEU A 140 -8.80 5.21 0.91
N TYR A 141 -8.11 4.68 1.93
CA TYR A 141 -7.34 3.45 1.84
C TYR A 141 -8.23 2.27 1.45
N ASN A 142 -9.42 2.18 2.05
CA ASN A 142 -10.43 1.21 1.69
C ASN A 142 -10.88 1.33 0.24
N ILE A 143 -11.16 2.56 -0.24
CA ILE A 143 -11.48 2.79 -1.66
C ILE A 143 -10.34 2.26 -2.54
N GLY A 144 -9.08 2.60 -2.23
CA GLY A 144 -7.91 2.11 -2.95
C GLY A 144 -7.83 0.58 -2.99
N PHE A 145 -8.09 -0.09 -1.86
CA PHE A 145 -8.11 -1.55 -1.77
C PHE A 145 -9.21 -2.18 -2.64
N PHE A 146 -10.43 -1.63 -2.64
CA PHE A 146 -11.52 -2.13 -3.48
C PHE A 146 -11.27 -1.89 -4.97
N VAL A 147 -10.71 -0.73 -5.35
CA VAL A 147 -10.30 -0.48 -6.73
C VAL A 147 -9.22 -1.48 -7.14
N GLY A 148 -8.23 -1.71 -6.28
CA GLY A 148 -7.20 -2.73 -6.43
C GLY A 148 -7.77 -4.14 -6.61
N TYR A 149 -8.81 -4.50 -5.85
CA TYR A 149 -9.55 -5.74 -6.00
C TYR A 149 -10.04 -5.92 -7.44
N PHE A 150 -10.83 -4.99 -7.96
CA PHE A 150 -11.42 -5.12 -9.29
C PHE A 150 -10.36 -5.18 -10.40
N ILE A 151 -9.31 -4.35 -10.30
CA ILE A 151 -8.23 -4.34 -11.29
C ILE A 151 -7.42 -5.63 -11.26
N SER A 152 -7.23 -6.23 -10.08
CA SER A 152 -6.42 -7.44 -9.94
C SER A 152 -7.08 -8.70 -10.52
N LEU A 153 -8.42 -8.75 -10.60
CA LEU A 153 -9.17 -9.93 -11.06
C LEU A 153 -8.69 -10.49 -12.41
N PRO A 154 -8.54 -9.70 -13.48
CA PRO A 154 -8.04 -10.21 -14.76
C PRO A 154 -6.62 -10.79 -14.67
N PHE A 155 -5.72 -10.14 -13.93
CA PHE A 155 -4.33 -10.59 -13.77
C PHE A 155 -4.25 -11.90 -12.98
N LEU A 156 -4.97 -12.00 -11.86
CA LEU A 156 -5.04 -13.21 -11.05
C LEU A 156 -5.65 -14.39 -11.83
N LYS A 157 -6.66 -14.13 -12.67
CA LYS A 157 -7.24 -15.14 -13.55
C LYS A 157 -6.23 -15.66 -14.58
N LEU A 158 -5.40 -14.79 -15.16
CA LEU A 158 -4.35 -15.18 -16.08
C LEU A 158 -3.26 -16.01 -15.40
N LEU A 159 -2.84 -15.62 -14.19
CA LEU A 159 -1.80 -16.31 -13.43
C LEU A 159 -2.26 -17.69 -12.95
N ASN A 160 -3.49 -17.82 -12.45
CA ASN A 160 -4.04 -19.12 -12.02
C ASN A 160 -4.19 -20.11 -13.20
N ARG A 161 -4.56 -19.63 -14.39
CA ARG A 161 -4.62 -20.48 -15.59
C ARG A 161 -3.25 -21.01 -16.01
N ARG A 162 -2.17 -20.26 -15.77
CA ARG A 162 -0.80 -20.71 -16.06
C ARG A 162 -0.34 -21.77 -15.08
N SER A 163 -0.65 -21.64 -13.80
CA SER A 163 -0.30 -22.64 -12.77
C SER A 163 -0.88 -24.03 -13.08
N LEU A 164 -2.08 -24.12 -13.66
CA LEU A 164 -2.71 -25.39 -14.03
C LEU A 164 -2.07 -26.05 -15.27
N LYS A 165 -1.39 -25.28 -16.13
CA LYS A 165 -0.83 -25.79 -17.40
C LYS A 165 0.51 -26.54 -17.22
N TYR A 166 1.14 -26.45 -16.06
CA TYR A 166 2.41 -27.14 -15.73
C TYR A 166 2.21 -28.39 -14.83
N HIS A 167 0.96 -28.82 -14.63
CA HIS A 167 0.61 -30.04 -13.90
C HIS A 167 -0.14 -31.08 -14.77
N LEU A 168 -0.08 -30.91 -16.10
CA LEU A 168 -0.44 -31.91 -17.12
C LEU A 168 0.81 -32.21 -17.94
#